data_AF-A8IY84-F1
#
_entry.id   AF-A8IY84-F1
#
_cell.length_a   1.000
_cell.length_b   1.000
_cell.length_c   1.000
_cell.angle_alpha   90.00
_cell.angle_beta   90.00
_cell.angle_gamma   90.00
#
_symmetry.space_group_name_H-M   'P 1'
#
loop_
_entity.id
_entity.type
_entity.pdbx_description
1 polymer ?
#
loop_
_entity_poly.entity_id
_entity_poly.type
_entity_poly.pdbx_seq_one_letter_code
_entity_poly.pdbx_strand_id
1 'polypeptide(L)'
;MSVSIGALQGLRSRWSALLALPLRAPLPPGGGGGSKKGKDKGPRVVGELSCEVATGCGLLKNEADPPIKPDSEYPGWLFKLLEPRPTIKELEKAYTEGGLTIPELRRLWRLKNKARIKESNFLKAKS
;
A
#
# COMPACT_ATOMS: atom_id res chain seq x y z
N MET A 1 10.78 -18.44 -68.88
CA MET A 1 10.42 -19.67 -68.12
C MET A 1 10.89 -19.42 -66.69
N SER A 2 10.01 -19.05 -65.74
CA SER A 2 9.29 -19.97 -64.82
C SER A 2 10.27 -20.89 -64.06
N VAL A 3 10.32 -21.05 -62.72
CA VAL A 3 9.37 -20.83 -61.60
C VAL A 3 10.16 -20.64 -60.28
N SER A 4 9.51 -20.00 -59.30
CA SER A 4 9.77 -19.80 -57.87
C SER A 4 10.27 -20.98 -57.02
N ILE A 5 10.87 -20.68 -55.85
CA ILE A 5 10.66 -21.22 -54.47
C ILE A 5 11.55 -20.34 -53.55
N GLY A 6 11.04 -19.50 -52.65
CA GLY A 6 10.63 -19.87 -51.28
C GLY A 6 11.36 -18.95 -50.27
N ALA A 7 10.74 -17.85 -49.88
CA ALA A 7 10.23 -17.61 -48.51
C ALA A 7 11.30 -17.32 -47.42
N LEU A 8 11.68 -16.05 -47.29
CA LEU A 8 12.22 -15.47 -46.05
C LEU A 8 11.31 -14.31 -45.63
N GLN A 9 10.10 -14.64 -45.18
CA GLN A 9 9.24 -13.73 -44.43
C GLN A 9 9.49 -13.93 -42.93
N GLY A 10 10.61 -13.39 -42.45
CA GLY A 10 10.96 -13.35 -41.03
C GLY A 10 10.74 -11.96 -40.44
N LEU A 11 9.58 -11.35 -40.65
CA LEU A 11 9.25 -10.06 -40.03
C LEU A 11 7.75 -9.92 -39.80
N ARG A 12 7.20 -10.76 -38.92
CA ARG A 12 5.83 -10.55 -38.41
C ARG A 12 5.73 -10.79 -36.92
N SER A 13 5.14 -9.79 -36.28
CA SER A 13 4.29 -9.90 -35.11
C SER A 13 4.93 -10.26 -33.78
N ARG A 14 5.50 -9.24 -33.13
CA ARG A 14 5.26 -9.01 -31.69
C ARG A 14 4.92 -7.54 -31.38
N TRP A 15 4.23 -6.88 -32.32
CA TRP A 15 3.57 -5.57 -32.11
C TRP A 15 2.05 -5.75 -32.02
N SER A 16 1.61 -6.86 -31.45
CA SER A 16 0.19 -7.16 -31.22
C SER A 16 0.03 -7.91 -29.90
N ALA A 17 0.56 -7.33 -28.82
CA ALA A 17 0.19 -7.68 -27.45
C ALA A 17 -0.31 -6.47 -26.65
N LEU A 18 -0.70 -5.38 -27.35
CA LEU A 18 -1.30 -4.18 -26.76
C LEU A 18 -2.82 -4.07 -27.04
N LEU A 19 -3.47 -5.13 -27.55
CA LEU A 19 -4.89 -5.08 -27.93
C LEU A 19 -5.78 -6.17 -27.31
N ALA A 20 -5.30 -6.93 -26.34
CA ALA A 20 -6.08 -8.03 -25.73
C ALA A 20 -6.13 -8.01 -24.18
N LEU A 21 -5.99 -6.82 -23.59
CA LEU A 21 -6.64 -6.55 -22.31
C LEU A 21 -7.80 -5.62 -22.64
N PRO A 22 -9.03 -5.85 -22.16
CA PRO A 22 -10.06 -4.83 -22.23
C PRO A 22 -9.51 -3.63 -21.44
N LEU A 23 -8.97 -2.66 -22.17
CA LEU A 23 -8.82 -1.30 -21.69
C LEU A 23 -10.16 -0.97 -21.08
N ARG A 24 -10.20 -0.86 -19.75
CA ARG A 24 -11.34 -0.35 -19.02
C ARG A 24 -11.67 0.98 -19.70
N ALA A 25 -12.73 0.96 -20.50
CA ALA A 25 -13.19 2.15 -21.20
C ALA A 25 -13.26 3.28 -20.16
N PRO A 26 -12.93 4.54 -20.51
CA PRO A 26 -13.34 5.65 -19.67
C PRO A 26 -14.83 5.45 -19.42
N LEU A 27 -15.22 5.37 -18.14
CA LEU A 27 -16.62 5.22 -17.79
C LEU A 27 -17.41 6.22 -18.64
N PRO A 28 -18.54 5.83 -19.27
CA PRO A 28 -19.44 6.84 -19.79
C PRO A 28 -19.66 7.87 -18.68
N PRO A 29 -19.89 9.16 -18.97
CA PRO A 29 -20.51 10.08 -18.02
C PRO A 29 -21.96 9.62 -17.79
N GLY A 30 -22.08 8.40 -17.26
CA GLY A 30 -23.28 7.74 -16.85
C GLY A 30 -23.65 8.40 -15.55
N GLY A 31 -24.65 9.27 -15.69
CA GLY A 31 -25.75 9.43 -14.77
C GLY A 31 -25.36 9.29 -13.33
N GLY A 32 -25.36 10.43 -12.63
CA GLY A 32 -25.49 10.49 -11.20
C GLY A 32 -26.73 9.71 -10.75
N GLY A 33 -26.60 8.40 -10.65
CA GLY A 33 -27.34 7.56 -9.75
C GLY A 33 -26.90 8.01 -8.38
N GLY A 34 -27.63 8.97 -7.84
CA GLY A 34 -27.48 9.48 -6.50
C GLY A 34 -27.66 8.33 -5.51
N SER A 35 -26.58 7.57 -5.30
CA SER A 35 -26.28 7.15 -3.95
C SER A 35 -26.32 8.45 -3.16
N LYS A 36 -27.29 8.58 -2.26
CA LYS A 36 -27.30 9.64 -1.26
C LYS A 36 -25.90 9.60 -0.66
N LYS A 37 -25.01 10.48 -1.11
CA LYS A 37 -23.70 10.69 -0.52
C LYS A 37 -24.04 10.98 0.92
N GLY A 38 -23.88 9.98 1.78
CA GLY A 38 -24.08 10.14 3.20
C GLY A 38 -23.17 11.29 3.57
N LYS A 39 -23.75 12.44 3.87
CA LYS A 39 -22.99 13.59 4.32
C LYS A 39 -22.39 13.13 5.64
N ASP A 40 -21.07 12.95 5.68
CA ASP A 40 -20.38 12.68 6.94
C ASP A 40 -20.75 13.81 7.89
N LYS A 41 -21.50 13.47 8.93
CA LYS A 41 -21.98 14.44 9.92
C LYS A 41 -20.89 14.82 10.91
N GLY A 42 -19.66 14.31 10.69
CA GLY A 42 -18.59 14.35 11.66
C GLY A 42 -18.93 13.54 12.91
N PRO A 43 -18.00 13.46 13.86
CA PRO A 43 -18.28 12.88 15.17
C PRO A 43 -19.33 13.73 15.89
N ARG A 44 -20.26 13.06 16.59
CA ARG A 44 -21.33 13.73 17.35
C ARG A 44 -20.79 14.48 18.58
N VAL A 45 -19.61 14.08 19.06
CA VAL A 45 -18.92 14.62 20.24
C VAL A 45 -17.47 14.86 19.86
N VAL A 46 -16.90 16.00 20.28
CA VAL A 46 -15.47 16.27 20.13
C VAL A 46 -14.73 15.34 21.09
N GLY A 47 -13.93 14.42 20.56
CA GLY A 47 -13.19 13.46 21.39
C GLY A 47 -12.08 14.15 22.16
N GLU A 48 -12.16 14.12 23.49
CA GLU A 48 -11.07 14.48 24.39
C GLU A 48 -10.29 13.21 24.76
N LEU A 49 -8.97 13.29 24.78
CA LEU A 49 -8.13 12.14 25.14
C LEU A 49 -8.33 11.84 26.63
N SER A 50 -8.82 10.64 26.93
CA SER A 50 -9.00 10.16 28.30
C SER A 50 -8.09 8.98 28.59
N CYS A 51 -7.61 8.88 29.84
CA CYS A 51 -6.77 7.76 30.28
C CYS A 51 -7.58 6.52 30.67
N GLU A 52 -8.89 6.66 30.84
CA GLU A 52 -9.78 5.62 31.37
C GLU A 52 -10.60 4.94 30.26
N VAL A 53 -10.94 5.68 29.19
CA VAL A 53 -11.84 5.20 28.12
C VAL A 53 -11.25 5.52 26.74
N ALA A 54 -11.26 4.52 25.85
CA ALA A 54 -10.83 4.70 24.47
C ALA A 54 -11.93 5.37 23.64
N THR A 55 -11.96 6.71 23.66
CA THR A 55 -12.97 7.51 22.97
C THR A 55 -12.99 7.27 21.46
N GLY A 56 -14.18 7.01 20.89
CA GLY A 56 -14.39 6.89 19.45
C GLY A 56 -14.16 5.49 18.86
N CYS A 57 -14.12 4.45 19.70
CA CYS A 57 -14.03 3.06 19.26
C CYS A 57 -15.42 2.41 19.05
N GLY A 58 -16.46 2.89 19.74
CA GLY A 58 -17.84 2.43 19.55
C GLY A 58 -18.40 2.84 18.19
N LEU A 59 -18.66 1.87 17.32
CA LEU A 59 -19.22 2.11 15.98
C LEU A 59 -20.73 1.94 15.94
N LEU A 60 -21.28 1.09 16.82
CA LEU A 60 -22.70 0.84 16.90
C LEU A 60 -23.41 1.93 17.72
N LYS A 61 -24.63 2.26 17.33
CA LYS A 61 -25.47 3.19 18.10
C LYS A 61 -25.75 2.55 19.46
N ASN A 62 -25.48 3.29 20.54
CA ASN A 62 -25.62 2.87 21.94
C ASN A 62 -24.55 1.87 22.43
N GLU A 63 -23.53 1.57 21.63
CA GLU A 63 -22.35 0.88 22.15
C GLU A 63 -21.45 1.89 22.85
N ALA A 64 -21.10 1.61 24.11
CA ALA A 64 -20.16 2.43 24.85
C ALA A 64 -18.73 2.15 24.37
N ASP A 65 -17.89 3.17 24.45
CA ASP A 65 -16.46 3.02 24.19
C ASP A 65 -15.83 2.03 25.21
N PRO A 66 -14.91 1.16 24.77
CA PRO A 66 -14.28 0.18 25.65
C PRO A 66 -13.35 0.86 26.66
N PRO A 67 -13.34 0.40 27.93
CA PRO A 67 -12.43 0.91 28.94
C PRO A 67 -11.00 0.46 28.68
N ILE A 68 -10.03 1.30 29.03
CA ILE A 68 -8.61 0.99 28.97
C ILE A 68 -8.28 0.10 30.18
N LYS A 69 -7.72 -1.09 29.90
CA LYS A 69 -7.36 -2.11 30.88
C LYS A 69 -5.89 -1.95 31.32
N PRO A 70 -5.46 -2.57 32.43
CA PRO A 70 -4.05 -2.58 32.80
C PRO A 70 -3.20 -3.33 31.78
N ASP A 71 -1.92 -2.96 31.68
CA ASP A 71 -0.96 -3.50 30.70
C ASP A 71 -0.84 -5.04 30.71
N SER A 72 -1.08 -5.67 31.86
CA SER A 72 -1.03 -7.13 32.04
C SER A 72 -2.14 -7.90 31.30
N GLU A 73 -3.26 -7.24 30.98
CA GLU A 73 -4.35 -7.86 30.20
C GLU A 73 -4.07 -7.85 28.70
N TYR A 74 -3.15 -6.99 28.25
CA TYR A 74 -2.80 -6.90 26.84
C TYR A 74 -1.71 -7.91 26.47
N PRO A 75 -1.79 -8.48 25.26
CA PRO A 75 -0.81 -9.45 24.82
C PRO A 75 0.55 -8.77 24.60
N GLY A 76 1.64 -9.46 24.98
CA GLY A 76 2.99 -8.90 24.96
C GLY A 76 3.51 -8.46 23.59
N TRP A 77 2.90 -8.87 22.48
CA TRP A 77 3.25 -8.37 21.14
C TRP A 77 2.86 -6.90 20.93
N LEU A 78 1.89 -6.37 21.71
CA LEU A 78 1.45 -4.98 21.61
C LEU A 78 2.60 -4.03 21.92
N PHE A 79 3.31 -4.29 23.01
CA PHE A 79 4.42 -3.44 23.48
C PHE A 79 5.63 -3.50 22.54
N LYS A 80 5.81 -4.62 21.81
CA LYS A 80 6.85 -4.74 20.78
C LYS A 80 6.61 -3.84 19.56
N LEU A 81 5.42 -3.28 19.39
CA LEU A 81 5.13 -2.35 18.30
C LEU A 81 5.71 -0.95 18.55
N LEU A 82 5.94 -0.59 19.82
CA LEU A 82 6.52 0.68 20.21
C LEU A 82 8.03 0.72 19.97
N GLU A 83 8.68 -0.44 19.92
CA GLU A 83 10.11 -0.54 19.66
C GLU A 83 10.45 -0.01 18.26
N PRO A 84 11.41 0.93 18.14
CA PRO A 84 11.78 1.50 16.86
C PRO A 84 12.36 0.41 15.97
N ARG A 85 11.69 0.17 14.85
CA ARG A 85 12.17 -0.81 13.88
C ARG A 85 13.45 -0.31 13.20
N PRO A 86 14.40 -1.20 12.87
CA PRO A 86 15.71 -0.82 12.38
C PRO A 86 15.64 0.03 11.11
N THR A 87 16.62 0.93 10.99
CA THR A 87 16.78 1.85 9.87
C THR A 87 17.36 1.13 8.64
N ILE A 88 17.33 1.77 7.47
CA ILE A 88 17.87 1.19 6.23
C ILE A 88 19.35 0.84 6.41
N LYS A 89 20.13 1.75 7.02
CA LYS A 89 21.58 1.59 7.20
C LYS A 89 21.93 0.45 8.15
N GLU A 90 21.18 0.29 9.23
CA GLU A 90 21.34 -0.84 10.16
C GLU A 90 21.03 -2.17 9.47
N LEU A 91 19.94 -2.22 8.70
CA LEU A 91 19.57 -3.41 7.94
C LEU A 91 20.60 -3.75 6.85
N GLU A 92 21.20 -2.75 6.20
CA GLU A 92 22.25 -2.95 5.19
C GLU A 92 23.55 -3.49 5.80
N LYS A 93 23.96 -2.97 6.97
CA LYS A 93 25.11 -3.50 7.72
C LYS A 93 24.87 -4.94 8.15
N ALA A 94 23.72 -5.21 8.75
CA ALA A 94 23.38 -6.56 9.17
C ALA A 94 23.21 -7.53 7.98
N TYR A 95 22.87 -7.02 6.78
CA TYR A 95 22.83 -7.82 5.55
C TYR A 95 24.23 -8.21 5.09
N THR A 96 25.20 -7.27 5.14
CA THR A 96 26.61 -7.58 4.84
C THR A 96 27.24 -8.52 5.84
N GLU A 97 26.81 -8.49 7.10
CA GLU A 97 27.26 -9.39 8.16
C GLU A 97 26.56 -10.76 8.14
N GLY A 98 25.57 -10.96 7.26
CA GLY A 98 24.85 -12.23 7.09
C GLY A 98 23.81 -12.56 8.18
N GLY A 99 23.45 -11.58 9.03
CA GLY A 99 22.64 -11.79 10.24
C GLY A 99 21.13 -11.55 10.09
N LEU A 100 20.59 -11.33 8.89
CA LEU A 100 19.19 -10.90 8.75
C LEU A 100 18.17 -12.03 8.89
N THR A 101 17.12 -11.76 9.65
CA THR A 101 15.91 -12.58 9.62
C THR A 101 15.10 -12.32 8.34
N ILE A 102 14.27 -13.29 7.93
CA ILE A 102 13.35 -13.16 6.77
C ILE A 102 12.47 -11.88 6.81
N PRO A 103 11.83 -11.51 7.94
CA PRO A 103 11.02 -10.29 7.99
C PRO A 103 11.85 -9.01 7.80
N GLU A 104 13.09 -8.98 8.30
CA GLU A 104 14.01 -7.86 8.15
C GLU A 104 14.49 -7.72 6.71
N LEU A 105 14.77 -8.84 6.03
CA LEU A 105 15.13 -8.85 4.61
C LEU A 105 13.99 -8.26 3.76
N ARG A 106 12.75 -8.68 4.02
CA ARG A 106 11.57 -8.13 3.35
C ARG A 106 11.42 -6.63 3.62
N ARG A 107 11.70 -6.17 4.84
CA ARG A 107 11.67 -4.75 5.20
C ARG A 107 12.75 -3.96 4.45
N LEU A 108 13.98 -4.46 4.39
CA LEU A 108 15.09 -3.85 3.65
C LEU A 108 14.70 -3.61 2.19
N TRP A 109 14.16 -4.62 1.50
CA TRP A 109 13.76 -4.48 0.11
C TRP A 109 12.65 -3.46 -0.12
N ARG A 110 11.64 -3.41 0.76
CA ARG A 110 10.60 -2.38 0.68
C ARG A 110 11.19 -0.97 0.85
N LEU A 111 12.13 -0.81 1.77
CA LEU A 111 12.77 0.48 2.02
C LEU A 111 13.67 0.91 0.85
N LYS A 112 14.43 0.00 0.26
CA LYS A 112 15.23 0.28 -0.95
C LYS A 112 14.34 0.69 -2.13
N ASN A 113 13.23 0.00 -2.34
CA ASN A 113 12.29 0.39 -3.39
C ASN A 113 11.65 1.77 -3.12
N LYS A 114 11.31 2.07 -1.87
CA LYS A 114 10.81 3.39 -1.48
C LYS A 114 11.84 4.50 -1.74
N ALA A 115 13.12 4.27 -1.43
CA ALA A 115 14.20 5.21 -1.70
C ALA A 115 14.35 5.49 -3.20
N ARG A 116 14.39 4.43 -4.02
CA ARG A 116 14.45 4.52 -5.49
C ARG A 116 13.28 5.32 -6.09
N ILE A 117 12.05 5.08 -5.63
CA ILE A 117 10.88 5.82 -6.09
C ILE A 117 10.99 7.30 -5.70
N LYS A 118 11.43 7.58 -4.47
CA LYS A 118 11.61 8.95 -3.98
C LYS A 118 12.63 9.72 -4.83
N GLU A 119 13.76 9.11 -5.15
CA GLU A 119 14.80 9.68 -6.03
C GLU A 119 14.26 9.94 -7.44
N SER A 120 13.52 8.98 -8.03
CA SER A 120 12.91 9.16 -9.35
C SER A 120 11.91 10.30 -9.38
N ASN A 121 11.04 10.39 -8.37
CA ASN A 121 10.07 11.49 -8.26
C ASN A 121 10.76 12.84 -8.06
N PHE A 122 11.85 12.88 -7.29
CA PHE A 122 12.64 14.08 -7.07
C PHE A 122 13.31 14.58 -8.35
N LEU A 123 13.87 13.69 -9.16
CA LEU A 123 14.46 14.05 -10.46
C LEU A 123 13.41 14.59 -11.43
N LYS A 124 12.24 13.94 -11.52
CA LYS A 124 11.13 14.36 -12.38
C LYS A 124 10.45 15.65 -11.95
N ALA A 125 10.45 15.96 -10.64
CA ALA A 125 9.88 17.19 -10.12
C ALA A 125 10.82 18.40 -10.28
N LYS A 126 12.11 18.14 -10.47
CA LYS A 126 13.14 19.19 -10.68
C LYS A 126 13.39 19.49 -12.16
N SER A 127 13.01 18.59 -13.07
CA SER A 127 12.98 18.82 -14.52
C SER A 127 11.72 19.57 -14.91
#